data_AF-A0A6P6AG71-F1
#
_entry.id   AF-A0A6P6AG71-F1
#
_cell.length_a   1.000
_cell.length_b   1.000
_cell.length_c   1.000
_cell.angle_alpha   90.00
_cell.angle_beta   90.00
_cell.angle_gamma   90.00
#
_symmetry.space_group_name_H-M   'P 1'
#
loop_
_entity.id
_entity.type
_entity.pdbx_description
1 polymer ?
#
loop_
_entity_poly.entity_id
_entity_poly.type
_entity_poly.pdbx_seq_one_letter_code
_entity_poly.pdbx_strand_id
1 'polypeptide(L)'
;MGCLLSTPDVAGVTRRRQKNIGEIVVFVPGLRIPMPLDFAQPLGEGLSKSLVERLSALRTRMVVMAGQEAPMTTKPRRTATQHGGSTLADLQQALEDYLPVLLGLVENCNQLKHNLQFCWINQEDDGEETTMSDSWYELLSVLHLMAILSLSQANILLLRNTSADGYKSKILEECKRASVDILLKAAGYLDFAVQHVLPQLPLGLRNNLPLDLTEGVLKALCLQALGQGVEIQLGMAIDSIKATLAVKRRLACEMVKYWHQAQEYIMDLPLANGWGEKHKLFIQWKHVEAKAIAYYLHGLILEEGNTSAEIAAAALQAAEEYLKESRKACESFHMTLPASRYILVQ
;
A
#
# COMPACT_ATOMS: atom_id res chain seq x y z
N MET A 1 -31.67 -9.41 -28.54
CA MET A 1 -33.10 -9.04 -28.39
C MET A 1 -33.64 -9.70 -27.13
N GLY A 2 -34.39 -8.97 -26.31
CA GLY A 2 -34.87 -9.37 -24.96
C GLY A 2 -35.90 -10.52 -24.96
N CYS A 3 -36.59 -10.86 -23.88
CA CYS A 3 -36.66 -10.46 -22.47
C CYS A 3 -37.57 -11.50 -21.75
N LEU A 4 -37.38 -11.71 -20.44
CA LEU A 4 -38.37 -12.05 -19.39
C LEU A 4 -39.19 -13.37 -19.39
N LEU A 5 -39.11 -14.09 -18.24
CA LEU A 5 -40.18 -14.51 -17.28
C LEU A 5 -39.73 -15.82 -16.57
N SER A 6 -39.30 -15.77 -15.30
CA SER A 6 -40.09 -15.89 -14.04
C SER A 6 -40.13 -17.33 -13.48
N THR A 7 -39.85 -17.44 -12.18
CA THR A 7 -39.66 -18.63 -11.33
C THR A 7 -40.89 -19.50 -11.10
N PRO A 8 -40.69 -20.71 -10.53
CA PRO A 8 -41.45 -21.06 -9.33
C PRO A 8 -40.55 -21.52 -8.17
N ASP A 9 -40.99 -21.14 -6.97
CA ASP A 9 -40.40 -21.38 -5.66
C ASP A 9 -40.80 -22.77 -5.13
N VAL A 10 -39.84 -23.63 -4.79
CA VAL A 10 -40.08 -24.83 -3.96
C VAL A 10 -38.91 -25.04 -2.99
N ALA A 11 -39.19 -24.64 -1.75
CA ALA A 11 -38.70 -25.11 -0.46
C ALA A 11 -37.44 -26.02 -0.39
N GLY A 12 -36.47 -25.55 0.41
CA GLY A 12 -35.93 -26.40 1.47
C GLY A 12 -34.56 -27.04 1.26
N VAL A 13 -33.51 -26.28 0.91
CA VAL A 13 -32.14 -26.64 1.31
C VAL A 13 -31.37 -25.38 1.67
N THR A 14 -30.91 -25.32 2.91
CA THR A 14 -30.05 -24.29 3.51
C THR A 14 -28.83 -23.99 2.63
N ARG A 15 -28.95 -23.01 1.73
CA ARG A 15 -27.79 -22.36 1.10
C ARG A 15 -27.10 -21.53 2.17
N ARG A 16 -25.93 -22.00 2.60
CA ARG A 16 -24.94 -21.18 3.29
C ARG A 16 -24.83 -19.85 2.53
N ARG A 17 -25.21 -18.74 3.17
CA ARG A 17 -24.87 -17.40 2.70
C ARG A 17 -23.36 -17.39 2.46
N GLN A 18 -22.93 -17.31 1.21
CA GLN A 18 -21.58 -16.85 0.89
C GLN A 18 -21.48 -15.45 1.50
N LYS A 19 -20.79 -15.36 2.63
CA LYS A 19 -20.39 -14.09 3.21
C LYS A 19 -19.43 -13.44 2.21
N ASN A 20 -19.79 -12.26 1.75
CA ASN A 20 -18.94 -11.40 0.93
C ASN A 20 -17.51 -11.39 1.50
N ILE A 21 -16.57 -11.78 0.64
CA ILE A 21 -15.14 -11.59 0.85
C ILE A 21 -14.95 -10.08 1.06
N GLY A 22 -14.22 -9.67 2.10
CA GLY A 22 -13.85 -8.27 2.24
C GLY A 22 -13.01 -7.89 1.01
N GLU A 23 -13.54 -7.05 0.14
CA GLU A 23 -12.79 -6.53 -1.01
C GLU A 23 -11.52 -5.86 -0.47
N ILE A 24 -10.37 -6.20 -1.03
CA ILE A 24 -9.14 -5.43 -0.86
C ILE A 24 -8.92 -4.75 -2.20
N VAL A 25 -9.03 -3.42 -2.22
CA VAL A 25 -8.80 -2.64 -3.44
C VAL A 25 -7.32 -2.25 -3.53
N VAL A 26 -6.68 -2.02 -2.37
CA VAL A 26 -5.26 -1.70 -2.25
C VAL A 26 -4.63 -2.66 -1.23
N PHE A 27 -3.59 -3.39 -1.64
CA PHE A 27 -2.77 -4.16 -0.71
C PHE A 27 -1.96 -3.21 0.18
N VAL A 28 -2.01 -3.43 1.49
CA VAL A 28 -1.36 -2.61 2.51
C VAL A 28 -0.50 -3.55 3.35
N PRO A 29 0.83 -3.40 3.33
CA PRO A 29 1.70 -4.05 4.30
C PRO A 29 1.37 -3.62 5.74
N GLY A 30 1.75 -4.42 6.72
CA GLY A 30 1.62 -4.09 8.14
C GLY A 30 2.41 -2.83 8.51
N LEU A 31 1.92 -2.16 9.56
CA LEU A 31 2.50 -0.91 10.03
C LEU A 31 3.75 -1.17 10.88
N ARG A 32 4.73 -0.28 10.78
CA ARG A 32 5.79 -0.16 11.78
C ARG A 32 5.33 0.77 12.90
N ILE A 33 5.48 0.34 14.15
CA ILE A 33 5.09 1.11 15.34
C ILE A 33 6.37 1.61 16.02
N PRO A 34 6.55 2.93 16.16
CA PRO A 34 7.70 3.47 16.87
C PRO A 34 7.55 3.23 18.38
N MET A 35 8.67 2.96 19.05
CA MET A 35 8.73 2.82 20.50
C MET A 35 9.10 4.14 21.20
N PRO A 36 8.67 4.34 22.46
CA PRO A 36 9.08 5.50 23.25
C PRO A 36 10.60 5.65 23.29
N LEU A 37 11.07 6.90 23.21
CA LEU A 37 12.49 7.26 23.27
C LEU A 37 12.67 8.47 24.18
N ASP A 38 13.64 8.37 25.10
CA ASP A 38 14.05 9.50 25.92
C ASP A 38 15.19 10.27 25.23
N PHE A 39 14.89 11.50 24.82
CA PHE A 39 15.88 12.41 24.23
C PHE A 39 16.63 13.25 25.27
N ALA A 40 16.15 13.33 26.52
CA ALA A 40 16.70 14.21 27.54
C ALA A 40 18.10 13.78 27.97
N GLN A 41 18.32 12.47 28.17
CA GLN A 41 19.62 11.95 28.55
C GLN A 41 20.67 12.09 27.43
N PRO A 42 20.40 11.69 26.16
CA PRO A 42 21.46 11.62 25.15
C PRO A 42 21.76 12.95 24.45
N LEU A 43 20.82 13.90 24.46
CA LEU A 43 20.94 15.19 23.77
C LEU A 43 21.04 16.39 24.73
N GLY A 44 20.90 16.18 26.04
CA GLY A 44 20.77 17.25 27.04
C GLY A 44 21.96 18.21 27.13
N GLU A 45 23.15 17.78 26.73
CA GLU A 45 24.36 18.62 26.71
C GLU A 45 24.62 19.28 25.34
N GLY A 46 24.02 18.77 24.26
CA GLY A 46 24.29 19.18 22.87
C GLY A 46 23.22 20.06 22.22
N LEU A 47 22.01 20.13 22.79
CA LEU A 47 20.89 20.90 22.26
C LEU A 47 20.18 21.70 23.36
N SER A 48 19.54 22.81 22.98
CA SER A 48 18.73 23.58 23.92
C SER A 48 17.57 22.76 24.47
N LYS A 49 17.27 22.90 25.76
CA LYS A 49 16.18 22.19 26.45
C LYS A 49 14.83 22.26 25.71
N SER A 50 14.48 23.41 25.16
CA SER A 50 13.22 23.60 24.41
C SER A 50 13.13 22.76 23.13
N LEU A 51 14.25 22.55 22.42
CA LEU A 51 14.31 21.68 21.25
C LEU A 51 14.17 20.21 21.62
N VAL A 52 14.84 19.79 22.71
CA VAL A 52 14.74 18.42 23.23
C VAL A 52 13.31 18.12 23.71
N GLU A 53 12.67 19.06 24.41
CA GLU A 53 11.26 18.97 24.82
C GLU A 53 10.32 18.88 23.61
N ARG A 54 10.53 19.71 22.58
CA ARG A 54 9.73 19.68 21.35
C ARG A 54 9.88 18.36 20.58
N LEU A 55 11.11 17.88 20.41
CA LEU A 55 11.39 16.61 19.74
C LEU A 55 10.74 15.44 20.50
N SER A 56 10.86 15.43 21.83
CA SER A 56 10.24 14.44 22.71
C SER A 56 8.71 14.46 22.60
N ALA A 57 8.10 15.63 22.61
CA ALA A 57 6.66 15.77 22.50
C ALA A 57 6.12 15.27 21.15
N LEU A 58 6.79 15.62 20.04
CA LEU A 58 6.41 15.20 18.70
C LEU A 58 6.53 13.68 18.52
N ARG A 59 7.66 13.08 18.94
CA ARG A 59 7.82 11.62 18.87
C ARG A 59 6.82 10.91 19.79
N THR A 60 6.58 11.42 21.00
CA THR A 60 5.58 10.84 21.91
C THR A 60 4.18 10.84 21.29
N ARG A 61 3.78 11.95 20.64
CA ARG A 61 2.50 12.02 19.92
C ARG A 61 2.41 10.97 18.82
N MET A 62 3.46 10.82 18.02
CA MET A 62 3.55 9.79 16.98
C MET A 62 3.41 8.37 17.56
N VAL A 63 4.15 8.05 18.64
CA VAL A 63 4.09 6.74 19.32
C VAL A 63 2.70 6.42 19.83
N VAL A 64 2.04 7.37 20.49
CA VAL A 64 0.69 7.20 21.03
C VAL A 64 -0.31 6.94 19.89
N MET A 65 -0.25 7.71 18.81
CA MET A 65 -1.17 7.57 17.68
C MET A 65 -0.92 6.27 16.90
N ALA A 66 0.34 5.91 16.64
CA ALA A 66 0.69 4.66 15.96
C ALA A 66 0.27 3.41 16.76
N GLY A 67 0.39 3.47 18.09
CA GLY A 67 -0.10 2.40 18.97
C GLY A 67 -1.63 2.23 18.98
N GLN A 68 -2.39 3.28 18.66
CA GLN A 68 -3.85 3.22 18.53
C GLN A 68 -4.29 2.62 17.19
N GLU A 69 -3.53 2.86 16.12
CA GLU A 69 -3.77 2.26 14.80
C GLU A 69 -3.39 0.77 14.75
N ALA A 70 -2.57 0.31 15.69
CA ALA A 70 -2.12 -1.07 15.74
C ALA A 70 -3.22 -2.03 16.22
N PRO A 71 -3.49 -3.14 15.51
CA PRO A 71 -4.35 -4.21 16.04
C PRO A 71 -3.60 -4.95 17.15
N MET A 72 -3.66 -4.45 18.39
CA MET A 72 -3.09 -5.14 19.55
C MET A 72 -3.80 -6.47 19.74
N THR A 73 -3.03 -7.57 19.79
CA THR A 73 -3.49 -8.94 20.04
C THR A 73 -4.11 -9.16 21.42
N THR A 74 -4.18 -8.14 22.27
CA THR A 74 -4.78 -8.23 23.60
C THR A 74 -5.70 -7.05 23.93
N LYS A 75 -7.01 -7.35 23.88
CA LYS A 75 -8.19 -6.62 24.40
C LYS A 75 -8.68 -5.39 23.61
N PRO A 76 -10.01 -5.25 23.40
CA PRO A 76 -10.58 -4.08 22.77
C PRO A 76 -10.66 -2.95 23.79
N ARG A 77 -9.85 -1.90 23.63
CA ARG A 77 -10.05 -0.66 24.41
C ARG A 77 -10.98 0.26 23.64
N ARG A 78 -12.26 0.25 24.05
CA ARG A 78 -13.26 1.24 23.62
C ARG A 78 -12.91 2.60 24.21
N THR A 79 -12.49 3.53 23.36
CA THR A 79 -12.71 4.96 23.57
C THR A 79 -12.84 5.61 22.21
N ALA A 80 -14.06 5.57 21.66
CA ALA A 80 -14.49 6.56 20.69
C ALA A 80 -14.59 7.90 21.43
N THR A 81 -13.56 8.73 21.34
CA THR A 81 -13.69 10.14 21.67
C THR A 81 -14.65 10.76 20.63
N GLN A 82 -15.62 11.53 21.12
CA GLN A 82 -16.70 12.14 20.33
C GLN A 82 -16.23 13.28 19.40
N HIS A 83 -15.02 13.21 18.86
CA HIS A 83 -14.51 14.12 17.84
C HIS A 83 -14.25 13.29 16.59
N GLY A 84 -15.10 13.45 15.57
CA GLY A 84 -15.12 12.64 14.35
C GLY A 84 -13.95 12.87 13.39
N GLY A 85 -12.72 12.94 13.90
CA GLY A 85 -11.48 12.88 13.12
C GLY A 85 -11.10 11.43 12.80
N SER A 86 -10.45 11.20 11.66
CA SER A 86 -9.87 9.90 11.34
C SER A 86 -8.55 9.76 12.07
N THR A 87 -8.43 8.79 12.97
CA THR A 87 -7.20 8.51 13.74
C THR A 87 -5.96 8.33 12.85
N LEU A 88 -6.14 7.75 11.65
CA LEU A 88 -5.11 7.66 10.60
C LEU A 88 -4.64 9.03 10.07
N ALA A 89 -5.56 9.99 9.88
CA ALA A 89 -5.22 11.33 9.42
C ALA A 89 -4.50 12.13 10.52
N ASP A 90 -4.89 11.92 11.77
CA ASP A 90 -4.22 12.53 12.92
C ASP A 90 -2.78 12.01 13.07
N LEU A 91 -2.55 10.71 12.83
CA LEU A 91 -1.21 10.11 12.79
C LEU A 91 -0.38 10.64 11.62
N GLN A 92 -0.97 10.75 10.42
CA GLN A 92 -0.32 11.35 9.27
C GLN A 92 0.15 12.79 9.57
N GLN A 93 -0.71 13.60 10.19
CA GLN A 93 -0.35 14.95 10.61
C GLN A 93 0.77 14.96 11.67
N ALA A 94 0.74 14.03 12.63
CA ALA A 94 1.80 13.93 13.63
C ALA A 94 3.16 13.60 13.01
N LEU A 95 3.20 12.76 11.96
CA LEU A 95 4.40 12.47 11.18
C LEU A 95 4.88 13.70 10.41
N GLU A 96 3.97 14.44 9.78
CA GLU A 96 4.29 15.69 9.06
C GLU A 96 4.82 16.78 10.00
N ASP A 97 4.32 16.86 11.24
CA ASP A 97 4.82 17.80 12.25
C ASP A 97 6.21 17.40 12.80
N TYR A 98 6.51 16.10 12.85
CA TYR A 98 7.78 15.54 13.32
C TYR A 98 8.90 15.66 12.27
N LEU A 99 8.57 15.46 11.00
CA LEU A 99 9.53 15.36 9.91
C LEU A 99 10.51 16.54 9.80
N PRO A 100 10.11 17.82 9.90
CA PRO A 100 11.04 18.95 9.83
C PRO A 100 12.07 18.95 10.97
N VAL A 101 11.66 18.53 12.18
CA VAL A 101 12.56 18.48 13.34
C VAL A 101 13.53 17.32 13.20
N LEU A 102 13.06 16.18 12.69
CA LEU A 102 13.90 15.03 12.40
C LEU A 102 14.93 15.31 11.30
N LEU A 103 14.54 16.00 10.23
CA LEU A 103 15.48 16.45 9.19
C LEU A 103 16.57 17.35 9.78
N GLY A 104 16.19 18.29 10.66
CA GLY A 104 17.15 19.12 11.39
C GLY A 104 18.14 18.29 12.22
N LEU A 105 17.69 17.21 12.86
CA LEU A 105 18.56 16.28 13.60
C LEU A 105 19.51 15.52 12.66
N VAL A 106 19.01 15.08 11.51
CA VAL A 106 19.79 14.31 10.53
C VAL A 106 20.89 15.14 9.86
N GLU A 107 20.59 16.40 9.51
CA GLU A 107 21.51 17.32 8.82
C GLU A 107 22.57 17.93 9.75
N ASN A 108 22.17 18.33 10.97
CA ASN A 108 23.02 19.18 11.81
C ASN A 108 23.72 18.43 12.95
N CYS A 109 23.27 17.22 13.30
CA CYS A 109 23.74 16.53 14.50
C CYS A 109 24.63 15.33 14.19
N ASN A 110 25.60 15.47 13.26
CA ASN A 110 26.56 14.42 12.91
C ASN A 110 27.26 13.78 14.13
N GLN A 111 27.50 14.54 15.20
CA GLN A 111 28.14 14.05 16.44
C GLN A 111 27.18 13.29 17.37
N LEU A 112 25.86 13.48 17.22
CA LEU A 112 24.83 12.88 18.09
C LEU A 112 24.12 11.68 17.41
N LYS A 113 24.46 11.40 16.14
CA LYS A 113 23.88 10.32 15.31
C LYS A 113 23.87 8.96 16.00
N HIS A 114 24.84 8.69 16.86
CA HIS A 114 25.02 7.39 17.51
C HIS A 114 24.58 7.34 18.97
N ASN A 115 24.17 8.48 19.55
CA ASN A 115 23.78 8.55 20.96
C ASN A 115 22.30 8.18 21.19
N LEU A 116 21.51 8.19 20.13
CA LEU A 116 20.10 7.83 20.17
C LEU A 116 19.91 6.43 19.61
N GLN A 117 19.10 5.62 20.29
CA GLN A 117 18.66 4.33 19.79
C GLN A 117 17.20 4.42 19.39
N PHE A 118 16.93 4.29 18.10
CA PHE A 118 15.58 4.31 17.56
C PHE A 118 15.06 2.88 17.47
N CYS A 119 13.98 2.63 18.19
CA CYS A 119 13.32 1.33 18.23
C CYS A 119 11.96 1.38 17.52
N TRP A 120 11.71 0.37 16.69
CA TRP A 120 10.48 0.17 15.92
C TRP A 120 10.09 -1.30 15.91
N ILE A 121 8.78 -1.57 16.01
CA ILE A 121 8.18 -2.91 15.93
C ILE A 121 7.47 -3.04 14.58
N ASN A 122 7.69 -4.15 13.87
CA ASN A 122 6.94 -4.48 12.67
C ASN A 122 5.72 -5.34 13.01
N GLN A 123 4.51 -4.95 12.58
CA GLN A 123 3.30 -5.77 12.76
C GLN A 123 3.28 -7.03 11.89
N GLU A 124 4.08 -7.07 10.83
CA GLU A 124 4.19 -8.24 9.95
C GLU A 124 5.14 -9.32 10.48
N ASP A 125 5.90 -8.98 11.52
CA ASP A 125 6.89 -9.85 12.11
C ASP A 125 6.78 -9.77 13.64
N ASP A 126 5.99 -10.68 14.23
CA ASP A 126 5.73 -10.77 15.67
C ASP A 126 7.03 -10.91 16.52
N GLY A 127 8.19 -11.17 15.89
CA GLY A 127 9.49 -11.34 16.55
C GLY A 127 10.49 -10.19 16.40
N GLU A 128 10.30 -9.23 15.48
CA GLU A 128 11.37 -8.28 15.12
C GLU A 128 11.13 -6.86 15.62
N GLU A 129 11.40 -6.66 16.90
CA GLU A 129 11.82 -5.37 17.41
C GLU A 129 13.17 -5.01 16.78
N THR A 130 13.21 -3.88 16.07
CA THR A 130 14.44 -3.39 15.45
C THR A 130 14.90 -2.12 16.14
N THR A 131 16.13 -2.16 16.63
CA THR A 131 16.78 -1.02 17.29
C THR A 131 18.04 -0.65 16.53
N MET A 132 18.15 0.61 16.11
CA MET A 132 19.34 1.11 15.43
C MET A 132 19.72 2.50 15.96
N SER A 133 21.03 2.72 16.10
CA SER A 133 21.58 3.99 16.56
C SER A 133 21.97 4.91 15.41
N ASP A 134 20.96 5.31 14.61
CA ASP A 134 21.16 6.19 13.46
C ASP A 134 19.88 6.99 13.12
N SER A 135 20.02 8.31 12.99
CA SER A 135 18.89 9.20 12.67
C SER A 135 18.37 9.04 11.23
N TRP A 136 19.19 8.58 10.28
CA TRP A 136 18.71 8.25 8.93
C TRP A 136 17.81 7.02 8.94
N TYR A 137 18.05 6.07 9.86
CA TYR A 137 17.16 4.92 10.03
C TYR A 137 15.80 5.34 10.60
N GLU A 138 15.78 6.28 11.55
CA GLU A 138 14.54 6.89 12.04
C GLU A 138 13.78 7.58 10.90
N LEU A 139 14.48 8.38 10.08
CA LEU A 139 13.87 9.05 8.92
C LEU A 139 13.31 8.05 7.90
N LEU A 140 14.06 6.98 7.61
CA LEU A 140 13.61 5.89 6.75
C LEU A 140 12.34 5.25 7.28
N SER A 141 12.29 4.95 8.58
CA SER A 141 11.14 4.32 9.24
C SER A 141 9.91 5.23 9.24
N VAL A 142 10.10 6.54 9.45
CA VAL A 142 9.03 7.55 9.35
C VAL A 142 8.47 7.64 7.93
N LEU A 143 9.32 7.74 6.91
CA LEU A 143 8.88 7.81 5.51
C LEU A 143 8.16 6.54 5.08
N HIS A 144 8.65 5.38 5.51
CA HIS A 144 7.97 4.11 5.29
C HIS A 144 6.57 4.12 5.92
N LEU A 145 6.44 4.51 7.20
CA LEU A 145 5.14 4.59 7.87
C LEU A 145 4.18 5.56 7.15
N MET A 146 4.65 6.74 6.72
CA MET A 146 3.84 7.69 5.95
C MET A 146 3.34 7.10 4.63
N ALA A 147 4.15 6.28 3.96
CA ALA A 147 3.74 5.56 2.75
C ALA A 147 2.67 4.51 3.04
N ILE A 148 2.85 3.68 4.08
CA ILE A 148 1.88 2.64 4.44
C ILE A 148 0.54 3.24 4.89
N LEU A 149 0.56 4.36 5.62
CA LEU A 149 -0.66 5.09 5.99
C LEU A 149 -1.38 5.64 4.77
N SER A 150 -0.63 6.15 3.78
CA SER A 150 -1.20 6.60 2.50
C SER A 150 -1.87 5.45 1.75
N LEU A 151 -1.23 4.27 1.65
CA LEU A 151 -1.84 3.06 1.06
C LEU A 151 -3.13 2.67 1.80
N SER A 152 -3.12 2.68 3.13
CA SER A 152 -4.29 2.39 3.97
C SER A 152 -5.42 3.40 3.76
N GLN A 153 -5.10 4.69 3.67
CA GLN A 153 -6.08 5.74 3.42
C GLN A 153 -6.75 5.56 2.04
N ALA A 154 -5.97 5.26 1.00
CA ALA A 154 -6.50 4.97 -0.33
C ALA A 154 -7.43 3.75 -0.31
N ASN A 155 -7.06 2.68 0.39
CA ASN A 155 -7.88 1.48 0.54
C ASN A 155 -9.23 1.80 1.22
N ILE A 156 -9.21 2.50 2.35
CA ILE A 156 -10.43 2.89 3.09
C ILE A 156 -11.34 3.77 2.22
N LEU A 157 -10.76 4.72 1.49
CA LEU A 157 -11.51 5.64 0.64
C LEU A 157 -12.23 4.91 -0.50
N LEU A 158 -11.60 3.89 -1.07
CA LEU A 158 -12.19 3.08 -2.15
C LEU A 158 -13.28 2.13 -1.61
N LEU A 159 -13.07 1.52 -0.43
CA LEU A 159 -14.03 0.59 0.17
C LEU A 159 -15.34 1.23 0.64
N ARG A 160 -15.29 2.48 1.12
CA ARG A 160 -16.50 3.17 1.62
C ARG A 160 -17.54 3.44 0.52
N ASN A 161 -17.15 3.37 -0.75
CA ASN A 161 -17.97 3.83 -1.88
C ASN A 161 -18.58 2.73 -2.77
N THR A 162 -18.31 1.44 -2.51
CA THR A 162 -18.95 0.32 -3.23
C THR A 162 -20.38 0.00 -2.74
N SER A 163 -20.92 0.72 -1.75
CA SER A 163 -22.08 0.27 -0.95
C SER A 163 -23.43 0.99 -1.14
N ALA A 164 -23.66 1.92 -2.10
CA ALA A 164 -25.05 2.37 -2.37
C ALA A 164 -25.27 3.05 -3.75
N ASP A 165 -26.53 3.38 -3.97
CA ASP A 165 -27.26 3.74 -5.20
C ASP A 165 -26.86 5.04 -5.95
N GLY A 166 -27.38 5.18 -7.18
CA GLY A 166 -26.94 6.00 -8.33
C GLY A 166 -26.71 7.52 -8.17
N TYR A 167 -26.99 8.13 -7.02
CA TYR A 167 -26.52 9.51 -6.71
C TYR A 167 -25.01 9.56 -6.41
N LYS A 168 -24.38 8.39 -6.25
CA LYS A 168 -22.99 8.17 -5.84
C LYS A 168 -21.93 8.21 -6.95
N SER A 169 -22.30 8.33 -8.24
CA SER A 169 -21.32 8.26 -9.33
C SER A 169 -20.27 9.39 -9.29
N LYS A 170 -20.68 10.64 -9.05
CA LYS A 170 -19.74 11.77 -8.95
C LYS A 170 -18.83 11.68 -7.73
N ILE A 171 -19.40 11.28 -6.58
CA ILE A 171 -18.65 11.09 -5.33
C ILE A 171 -17.63 9.95 -5.49
N LEU A 172 -18.01 8.85 -6.12
CA LEU A 172 -17.12 7.73 -6.41
C LEU A 172 -15.95 8.16 -7.31
N GLU A 173 -16.21 8.94 -8.38
CA GLU A 173 -15.17 9.46 -9.26
C GLU A 173 -14.22 10.45 -8.54
N GLU A 174 -14.73 11.28 -7.63
CA GLU A 174 -13.92 12.14 -6.77
C GLU A 174 -13.06 11.31 -5.81
N CYS A 175 -13.61 10.25 -5.23
CA CYS A 175 -12.86 9.33 -4.37
C CYS A 175 -11.79 8.57 -5.14
N LYS A 176 -12.07 8.08 -6.35
CA LYS A 176 -11.06 7.45 -7.23
C LYS A 176 -9.91 8.42 -7.52
N ARG A 177 -10.20 9.68 -7.87
CA ARG A 177 -9.18 10.70 -8.12
C ARG A 177 -8.35 11.01 -6.88
N ALA A 178 -8.99 11.20 -5.73
CA ALA A 178 -8.29 11.43 -4.46
C ALA A 178 -7.42 10.23 -4.07
N SER A 179 -7.87 8.99 -4.31
CA SER A 179 -7.04 7.80 -4.08
C SER A 179 -5.81 7.77 -4.97
N VAL A 180 -5.90 8.21 -6.24
CA VAL A 180 -4.73 8.34 -7.13
C VAL A 180 -3.72 9.33 -6.53
N ASP A 181 -4.17 10.49 -6.06
CA ASP A 181 -3.28 11.50 -5.45
C ASP A 181 -2.59 10.96 -4.18
N ILE A 182 -3.33 10.21 -3.35
CA ILE A 182 -2.79 9.56 -2.14
C ILE A 182 -1.75 8.49 -2.49
N LEU A 183 -2.02 7.66 -3.51
CA LEU A 183 -1.07 6.64 -3.97
C LEU A 183 0.19 7.25 -4.57
N LEU A 184 0.08 8.37 -5.31
CA LEU A 184 1.23 9.14 -5.77
C LEU A 184 2.05 9.69 -4.60
N LYS A 185 1.39 10.15 -3.53
CA LYS A 185 2.07 10.58 -2.29
C LYS A 185 2.85 9.42 -1.65
N ALA A 186 2.24 8.23 -1.58
CA ALA A 186 2.89 7.01 -1.07
C ALA A 186 4.14 6.66 -1.87
N ALA A 187 4.03 6.65 -3.20
CA ALA A 187 5.17 6.43 -4.09
C ALA A 187 6.27 7.48 -3.89
N GLY A 188 5.90 8.75 -3.74
CA GLY A 188 6.85 9.85 -3.50
C GLY A 188 7.65 9.69 -2.20
N TYR A 189 7.02 9.25 -1.11
CA TYR A 189 7.74 8.96 0.14
C TYR A 189 8.76 7.82 -0.03
N LEU A 190 8.37 6.76 -0.73
CA LEU A 190 9.23 5.59 -0.95
C LEU A 190 10.37 5.87 -1.93
N ASP A 191 10.09 6.61 -3.02
CA ASP A 191 11.11 7.03 -3.97
C ASP A 191 12.14 7.94 -3.28
N PHE A 192 11.68 8.93 -2.50
CA PHE A 192 12.59 9.77 -1.73
C PHE A 192 13.44 8.96 -0.74
N ALA A 193 12.82 8.00 -0.05
CA ALA A 193 13.54 7.11 0.86
C ALA A 193 14.66 6.32 0.13
N VAL A 194 14.36 5.77 -1.05
CA VAL A 194 15.32 4.99 -1.85
C VAL A 194 16.43 5.87 -2.43
N GLN A 195 16.09 7.04 -2.98
CA GLN A 195 17.04 7.90 -3.70
C GLN A 195 17.90 8.76 -2.78
N HIS A 196 17.37 9.16 -1.62
CA HIS A 196 17.99 10.19 -0.79
C HIS A 196 18.28 9.76 0.64
N VAL A 197 17.56 8.79 1.20
CA VAL A 197 17.77 8.35 2.60
C VAL A 197 18.64 7.10 2.67
N LEU A 198 18.32 6.04 1.93
CA LEU A 198 19.12 4.82 1.90
C LEU A 198 20.60 5.09 1.58
N PRO A 199 20.96 5.95 0.60
CA PRO A 199 22.36 6.23 0.28
C PRO A 199 23.16 6.90 1.41
N GLN A 200 22.48 7.40 2.45
CA GLN A 200 23.12 8.07 3.59
C GLN A 200 23.43 7.11 4.74
N LEU A 201 22.77 5.95 4.79
CA LEU A 201 23.05 4.93 5.80
C LEU A 201 24.44 4.31 5.54
N PRO A 202 25.25 4.04 6.57
CA PRO A 202 26.48 3.26 6.42
C PRO A 202 26.19 1.86 5.84
N LEU A 203 27.08 1.32 5.00
CA LEU A 203 26.88 0.01 4.37
C LEU A 203 26.62 -1.12 5.37
N GLY A 204 27.35 -1.14 6.49
CA GLY A 204 27.13 -2.12 7.55
C GLY A 204 25.74 -2.04 8.18
N LEU A 205 25.18 -0.82 8.28
CA LEU A 205 23.82 -0.63 8.79
C LEU A 205 22.77 -1.02 7.76
N ARG A 206 22.98 -0.70 6.48
CA ARG A 206 22.08 -1.11 5.38
C ARG A 206 21.90 -2.61 5.30
N ASN A 207 22.97 -3.37 5.50
CA ASN A 207 22.94 -4.84 5.48
C ASN A 207 22.16 -5.45 6.66
N ASN A 208 21.96 -4.67 7.73
CA ASN A 208 21.25 -5.08 8.93
C ASN A 208 19.82 -4.49 8.98
N LEU A 209 19.37 -3.79 7.95
CA LEU A 209 18.00 -3.29 7.89
C LEU A 209 17.01 -4.46 7.97
N PRO A 210 15.88 -4.28 8.68
CA PRO A 210 14.82 -5.27 8.65
C PRO A 210 14.30 -5.44 7.21
N LEU A 211 13.78 -6.63 6.92
CA LEU A 211 13.43 -7.03 5.56
C LEU A 211 12.47 -6.05 4.86
N ASP A 212 11.51 -5.48 5.60
CA ASP A 212 10.54 -4.50 5.11
C ASP A 212 11.15 -3.15 4.72
N LEU A 213 12.35 -2.83 5.24
CA LEU A 213 13.11 -1.61 4.89
C LEU A 213 14.27 -1.88 3.91
N THR A 214 14.38 -3.09 3.38
CA THR A 214 15.38 -3.37 2.33
C THR A 214 15.06 -2.61 1.05
N GLU A 215 16.10 -2.25 0.30
CA GLU A 215 15.95 -1.47 -0.93
C GLU A 215 14.99 -2.11 -1.94
N GLY A 216 15.03 -3.44 -2.08
CA GLY A 216 14.14 -4.18 -2.97
C GLY A 216 12.67 -4.08 -2.55
N VAL A 217 12.36 -4.23 -1.26
CA VAL A 217 10.98 -4.08 -0.76
C VAL A 217 10.48 -2.65 -0.95
N LEU A 218 11.29 -1.64 -0.63
CA LEU A 218 10.91 -0.23 -0.78
C LEU A 218 10.64 0.13 -2.25
N LYS A 219 11.48 -0.35 -3.18
CA LYS A 219 11.27 -0.17 -4.62
C LYS A 219 10.01 -0.89 -5.10
N ALA A 220 9.78 -2.12 -4.65
CA ALA A 220 8.58 -2.88 -5.00
C ALA A 220 7.30 -2.18 -4.50
N LEU A 221 7.30 -1.65 -3.27
CA LEU A 221 6.18 -0.87 -2.73
C LEU A 221 5.94 0.44 -3.49
N CYS A 222 7.01 1.13 -3.88
CA CYS A 222 6.89 2.36 -4.68
C CYS A 222 6.17 2.07 -6.01
N LEU A 223 6.61 1.01 -6.70
CA LEU A 223 6.04 0.58 -7.97
C LEU A 223 4.63 -0.01 -7.80
N GLN A 224 4.34 -0.68 -6.68
CA GLN A 224 2.99 -1.12 -6.33
C GLN A 224 2.03 0.08 -6.23
N ALA A 225 2.42 1.14 -5.50
CA ALA A 225 1.60 2.33 -5.34
C ALA A 225 1.30 2.99 -6.69
N LEU A 226 2.31 3.10 -7.57
CA LEU A 226 2.13 3.59 -8.93
C LEU A 226 1.22 2.67 -9.76
N GLY A 227 1.45 1.35 -9.70
CA GLY A 227 0.65 0.35 -10.42
C GLY A 227 -0.83 0.39 -10.04
N GLN A 228 -1.14 0.48 -8.75
CA GLN A 228 -2.52 0.66 -8.25
C GLN A 228 -3.12 2.01 -8.65
N GLY A 229 -2.32 3.08 -8.67
CA GLY A 229 -2.76 4.39 -9.15
C GLY A 229 -3.20 4.34 -10.61
N VAL A 230 -2.40 3.68 -11.47
CA VAL A 230 -2.74 3.50 -12.89
C VAL A 230 -3.93 2.55 -13.07
N GLU A 231 -4.06 1.51 -12.23
CA GLU A 231 -5.24 0.62 -12.22
C GLU A 231 -6.55 1.39 -12.02
N ILE A 232 -6.57 2.31 -11.04
CA ILE A 232 -7.74 3.17 -10.77
C ILE A 232 -8.01 4.10 -11.97
N GLN A 233 -6.98 4.72 -12.53
CA GLN A 233 -7.12 5.57 -13.72
C GLN A 233 -7.63 4.80 -14.93
N LEU A 234 -7.18 3.56 -15.13
CA LEU A 234 -7.67 2.68 -16.18
C LEU A 234 -9.16 2.35 -15.97
N GLY A 235 -9.57 2.04 -14.75
CA GLY A 235 -10.99 1.84 -14.42
C GLY A 235 -11.85 3.05 -14.80
N MET A 236 -11.40 4.26 -14.42
CA MET A 236 -12.07 5.51 -14.83
C MET A 236 -12.10 5.71 -16.35
N ALA A 237 -11.01 5.34 -17.05
CA ALA A 237 -10.95 5.41 -18.51
C ALA A 237 -11.92 4.41 -19.15
N ILE A 238 -12.04 3.19 -18.63
CA ILE A 238 -12.98 2.17 -19.11
C ILE A 238 -14.42 2.70 -19.05
N ASP A 239 -14.80 3.32 -17.92
CA ASP A 239 -16.12 3.91 -17.68
C ASP A 239 -16.39 5.17 -18.54
N SER A 240 -15.35 5.78 -19.10
CA SER A 240 -15.44 7.01 -19.87
C SER A 240 -15.64 6.76 -21.36
N ILE A 241 -16.76 7.27 -21.89
CA ILE A 241 -17.04 7.29 -23.35
C ILE A 241 -16.03 8.14 -24.15
N LYS A 242 -15.28 9.03 -23.47
CA LYS A 242 -14.30 9.92 -24.12
C LYS A 242 -12.94 9.27 -24.27
N ALA A 243 -12.65 8.22 -23.52
CA ALA A 243 -11.36 7.54 -23.55
C ALA A 243 -11.35 6.51 -24.71
N THR A 244 -10.43 6.70 -25.65
CA THR A 244 -10.25 5.76 -26.77
C THR A 244 -9.62 4.45 -26.29
N LEU A 245 -9.76 3.37 -27.07
CA LEU A 245 -9.07 2.12 -26.79
C LEU A 245 -7.54 2.30 -26.70
N ALA A 246 -6.97 3.19 -27.51
CA ALA A 246 -5.54 3.50 -27.47
C ALA A 246 -5.11 4.08 -26.11
N VAL A 247 -5.92 4.97 -25.52
CA VAL A 247 -5.67 5.51 -24.17
C VAL A 247 -5.76 4.39 -23.12
N LYS A 248 -6.81 3.56 -23.16
CA LYS A 248 -6.97 2.43 -22.24
C LYS A 248 -5.79 1.46 -22.34
N ARG A 249 -5.38 1.10 -23.56
CA ARG A 249 -4.24 0.19 -23.80
C ARG A 249 -2.94 0.79 -23.25
N ARG A 250 -2.70 2.09 -23.43
CA ARG A 250 -1.51 2.75 -22.90
C ARG A 250 -1.43 2.65 -21.39
N LEU A 251 -2.53 2.92 -20.68
CA LEU A 251 -2.60 2.77 -19.22
C LEU A 251 -2.36 1.32 -18.80
N ALA A 252 -2.95 0.35 -19.48
CA ALA A 252 -2.70 -1.07 -19.20
C ALA A 252 -1.23 -1.48 -19.41
N CYS A 253 -0.57 -0.99 -20.47
CA CYS A 253 0.85 -1.22 -20.69
C CYS A 253 1.73 -0.56 -19.62
N GLU A 254 1.34 0.62 -19.13
CA GLU A 254 2.01 1.30 -18.04
C GLU A 254 1.87 0.53 -16.72
N MET A 255 0.70 -0.04 -16.43
CA MET A 255 0.51 -0.98 -15.32
C MET A 255 1.45 -2.19 -15.45
N VAL A 256 1.51 -2.83 -16.63
CA VAL A 256 2.42 -3.97 -16.87
C VAL A 256 3.86 -3.61 -16.51
N LYS A 257 4.32 -2.43 -16.95
CA LYS A 257 5.68 -1.95 -16.64
C LYS A 257 5.92 -1.84 -15.14
N TYR A 258 5.03 -1.19 -14.40
CA TYR A 258 5.20 -1.02 -12.96
C TYR A 258 5.19 -2.35 -12.21
N TRP A 259 4.24 -3.24 -12.52
CA TRP A 259 4.16 -4.54 -11.85
C TRP A 259 5.30 -5.48 -12.21
N HIS A 260 5.79 -5.44 -13.45
CA HIS A 260 6.97 -6.20 -13.86
C HIS A 260 8.21 -5.77 -13.07
N GLN A 261 8.47 -4.46 -12.99
CA GLN A 261 9.60 -3.93 -12.21
C GLN A 261 9.46 -4.23 -10.71
N ALA A 262 8.24 -4.13 -10.17
CA ALA A 262 7.99 -4.48 -8.76
C ALA A 262 8.32 -5.95 -8.49
N GLN A 263 7.97 -6.83 -9.44
CA GLN A 263 8.27 -8.26 -9.38
C GLN A 263 9.79 -8.50 -9.38
N GLU A 264 10.54 -7.85 -10.27
CA GLU A 264 12.00 -7.96 -10.34
C GLU A 264 12.69 -7.58 -9.01
N TYR A 265 12.14 -6.62 -8.26
CA TYR A 265 12.73 -6.20 -6.99
C TYR A 265 12.42 -7.10 -5.79
N ILE A 266 11.35 -7.90 -5.85
CA ILE A 266 10.83 -8.61 -4.66
C ILE A 266 10.90 -10.14 -4.75
N MET A 267 10.86 -10.73 -5.95
CA MET A 267 10.73 -12.19 -6.09
C MET A 267 11.88 -12.96 -5.45
N ASP A 268 13.10 -12.45 -5.57
CA ASP A 268 14.32 -13.14 -5.11
C ASP A 268 14.67 -12.81 -3.65
N LEU A 269 13.92 -11.92 -2.99
CA LEU A 269 14.17 -11.57 -1.60
C LEU A 269 13.74 -12.70 -0.64
N PRO A 270 14.43 -12.94 0.47
CA PRO A 270 14.11 -14.01 1.42
C PRO A 270 12.94 -13.66 2.35
N LEU A 271 11.81 -13.22 1.78
CA LEU A 271 10.60 -12.85 2.52
C LEU A 271 9.79 -14.11 2.88
N ALA A 272 10.34 -14.93 3.79
CA ALA A 272 9.75 -16.21 4.19
C ALA A 272 8.69 -16.10 5.31
N ASN A 273 8.42 -14.89 5.81
CA ASN A 273 7.28 -14.67 6.69
C ASN A 273 5.97 -14.64 5.87
N GLY A 274 4.85 -15.00 6.49
CA GLY A 274 3.57 -15.10 5.76
C GLY A 274 3.17 -13.81 5.02
N TRP A 275 3.44 -12.65 5.62
CA TRP A 275 3.21 -11.35 4.97
C TRP A 275 4.07 -11.12 3.73
N GLY A 276 5.35 -11.46 3.82
CA GLY A 276 6.31 -11.38 2.73
C GLY A 276 5.94 -12.25 1.53
N GLU A 277 5.61 -13.52 1.79
CA GLU A 277 5.10 -14.44 0.77
C GLU A 277 3.81 -13.91 0.13
N LYS A 278 2.92 -13.36 0.94
CA LYS A 278 1.66 -12.77 0.48
C LYS A 278 1.88 -11.54 -0.40
N HIS A 279 2.85 -10.68 -0.08
CA HIS A 279 3.20 -9.52 -0.91
C HIS A 279 3.74 -9.95 -2.28
N LYS A 280 4.60 -10.99 -2.32
CA LYS A 280 5.06 -11.57 -3.60
C LYS A 280 3.89 -12.08 -4.46
N LEU A 281 2.97 -12.82 -3.86
CA LEU A 281 1.78 -13.33 -4.55
C LEU A 281 0.89 -12.20 -5.07
N PHE A 282 0.74 -11.11 -4.31
CA PHE A 282 -0.01 -9.94 -4.76
C PHE A 282 0.58 -9.32 -6.03
N ILE A 283 1.89 -9.05 -6.02
CA ILE A 283 2.59 -8.48 -7.17
C ILE A 283 2.53 -9.41 -8.38
N GLN A 284 2.70 -10.72 -8.17
CA GLN A 284 2.57 -11.71 -9.25
C GLN A 284 1.16 -11.70 -9.85
N TRP A 285 0.12 -11.73 -9.01
CA TRP A 285 -1.26 -11.66 -9.46
C TRP A 285 -1.52 -10.40 -10.29
N LYS A 286 -1.13 -9.23 -9.78
CA LYS A 286 -1.35 -7.95 -10.45
C LYS A 286 -0.55 -7.78 -11.74
N HIS A 287 0.66 -8.33 -11.81
CA HIS A 287 1.42 -8.35 -13.06
C HIS A 287 0.71 -9.14 -14.15
N VAL A 288 0.25 -10.36 -13.83
CA VAL A 288 -0.43 -11.21 -14.81
C VAL A 288 -1.79 -10.62 -15.20
N GLU A 289 -2.53 -10.02 -14.26
CA GLU A 289 -3.77 -9.29 -14.52
C GLU A 289 -3.57 -8.13 -15.50
N ALA A 290 -2.54 -7.29 -15.27
CA ALA A 290 -2.22 -6.19 -16.16
C ALA A 290 -1.87 -6.68 -17.58
N LYS A 291 -1.19 -7.82 -17.72
CA LYS A 291 -0.91 -8.43 -19.03
C LYS A 291 -2.20 -8.85 -19.73
N ALA A 292 -3.12 -9.52 -19.03
CA ALA A 292 -4.41 -9.90 -19.60
C ALA A 292 -5.16 -8.70 -20.19
N ILE A 293 -5.25 -7.62 -19.42
CA ILE A 293 -5.89 -6.36 -19.82
C ILE A 293 -5.20 -5.73 -21.03
N ALA A 294 -3.87 -5.64 -21.02
CA ALA A 294 -3.11 -5.02 -22.10
C ALA A 294 -3.27 -5.78 -23.43
N TYR A 295 -3.23 -7.12 -23.39
CA TYR A 295 -3.46 -7.96 -24.57
C TYR A 295 -4.91 -7.88 -25.06
N TYR A 296 -5.88 -7.84 -24.16
CA TYR A 296 -7.29 -7.70 -24.51
C TYR A 296 -7.55 -6.40 -25.27
N LEU A 297 -7.11 -5.27 -24.70
CA LEU A 297 -7.26 -3.95 -25.33
C LEU A 297 -6.48 -3.85 -26.64
N HIS A 298 -5.33 -4.53 -26.74
CA HIS A 298 -4.58 -4.59 -27.99
C HIS A 298 -5.34 -5.36 -29.08
N GLY A 299 -5.95 -6.50 -28.73
CA GLY A 299 -6.79 -7.28 -29.63
C GLY A 299 -7.96 -6.46 -30.19
N LEU A 300 -8.69 -5.75 -29.32
CA LEU A 300 -9.78 -4.88 -29.75
C LEU A 300 -9.35 -3.79 -30.73
N ILE A 301 -8.19 -3.15 -30.51
CA ILE A 301 -7.65 -2.14 -31.44
C ILE A 301 -7.34 -2.75 -32.81
N LEU A 302 -6.81 -3.98 -32.85
CA LEU A 302 -6.49 -4.67 -34.10
C LEU A 302 -7.75 -5.06 -34.87
N GLU A 303 -8.82 -5.44 -34.17
CA GLU A 303 -10.13 -5.69 -34.77
C GLU A 303 -10.72 -4.41 -35.38
N GLU A 304 -10.68 -3.27 -34.67
CA GLU A 304 -11.15 -1.97 -35.19
C GLU A 304 -10.32 -1.50 -36.40
N GLY A 305 -9.01 -1.79 -36.40
CA GLY A 305 -8.07 -1.34 -37.43
C GLY A 305 -8.04 -2.18 -38.70
N ASN A 306 -8.83 -3.27 -38.82
CA ASN A 306 -8.82 -4.22 -39.95
C ASN A 306 -7.41 -4.68 -40.38
N THR A 307 -6.45 -4.70 -39.45
CA THR A 307 -5.01 -4.77 -39.79
C THR A 307 -4.51 -6.21 -39.91
N SER A 308 -5.06 -7.16 -39.14
CA SER A 308 -4.94 -8.61 -39.36
C SER A 308 -5.80 -9.38 -38.35
N ALA A 309 -6.79 -10.15 -38.84
CA ALA A 309 -7.69 -10.94 -38.00
C ALA A 309 -6.94 -12.01 -37.19
N GLU A 310 -5.88 -12.59 -37.74
CA GLU A 310 -5.06 -13.61 -37.07
C GLU A 310 -4.29 -13.02 -35.88
N ILE A 311 -3.73 -11.81 -36.03
CA ILE A 311 -2.98 -11.15 -34.95
C ILE A 311 -3.94 -10.69 -33.84
N ALA A 312 -5.13 -10.20 -34.22
CA ALA A 312 -6.17 -9.86 -33.26
C ALA A 312 -6.61 -11.09 -32.44
N ALA A 313 -6.89 -12.21 -33.11
CA ALA A 313 -7.27 -13.46 -32.46
C ALA A 313 -6.16 -13.97 -31.51
N ALA A 314 -4.90 -13.92 -31.93
CA ALA A 314 -3.77 -14.32 -31.10
C ALA A 314 -3.62 -13.43 -29.84
N ALA A 315 -3.82 -12.12 -29.98
CA ALA A 315 -3.78 -11.21 -28.84
C ALA A 315 -4.92 -11.48 -27.83
N LEU A 316 -6.14 -11.73 -28.32
CA LEU A 316 -7.29 -12.09 -27.47
C LEU A 316 -7.10 -13.46 -26.80
N GLN A 317 -6.53 -14.43 -27.49
CA GLN A 317 -6.18 -15.73 -26.90
C GLN A 317 -5.15 -15.57 -25.77
N ALA A 318 -4.09 -14.80 -25.98
CA ALA A 318 -3.10 -14.52 -24.94
C ALA A 318 -3.72 -13.82 -23.72
N ALA A 319 -4.66 -12.89 -23.96
CA ALA A 319 -5.41 -12.23 -22.88
C ALA A 319 -6.21 -13.24 -22.04
N GLU A 320 -6.86 -14.22 -22.68
CA GLU A 320 -7.63 -15.25 -21.98
C GLU A 320 -6.73 -16.19 -21.15
N GLU A 321 -5.57 -16.57 -21.69
CA GLU A 321 -4.57 -17.37 -20.98
C GLU A 321 -4.05 -16.65 -19.74
N TYR A 322 -3.66 -15.37 -19.87
CA TYR A 322 -3.25 -14.56 -18.73
C TYR A 322 -4.38 -14.36 -17.72
N LEU A 323 -5.64 -14.21 -18.16
CA LEU A 323 -6.77 -14.10 -17.24
C LEU A 323 -6.99 -15.40 -16.43
N LYS A 324 -6.76 -16.57 -17.03
CA LYS A 324 -6.79 -17.87 -16.32
C LYS A 324 -5.66 -17.96 -15.31
N GLU A 325 -4.45 -17.55 -15.66
CA GLU A 325 -3.29 -17.51 -14.76
C GLU A 325 -3.49 -16.53 -13.61
N SER A 326 -3.97 -15.31 -13.90
CA SER A 326 -4.27 -14.26 -12.92
C SER A 326 -5.27 -14.75 -11.87
N ARG A 327 -6.34 -15.46 -12.28
CA ARG A 327 -7.30 -16.05 -11.34
C ARG A 327 -6.66 -17.06 -10.38
N LYS A 328 -5.76 -17.91 -10.86
CA LYS A 328 -5.02 -18.84 -9.99
C LYS A 328 -4.10 -18.09 -9.01
N ALA A 329 -3.42 -17.05 -9.49
CA ALA A 329 -2.55 -16.23 -8.63
C ALA A 329 -3.36 -15.47 -7.55
N CYS A 330 -4.53 -14.95 -7.91
CA CYS A 330 -5.50 -14.34 -7.01
C CYS A 330 -5.94 -15.33 -5.90
N GLU A 331 -6.33 -16.54 -6.29
CA GLU A 331 -6.70 -17.60 -5.35
C GLU A 331 -5.56 -17.92 -4.38
N SER A 332 -4.34 -18.10 -4.89
CA SER A 332 -3.14 -18.31 -4.06
C SER A 332 -2.93 -17.17 -3.06
N PHE A 333 -2.99 -15.91 -3.53
CA PHE A 333 -2.85 -14.73 -2.65
C PHE A 333 -3.88 -14.71 -1.51
N HIS A 334 -5.14 -15.02 -1.82
CA HIS A 334 -6.22 -15.03 -0.83
C HIS A 334 -6.10 -16.18 0.18
N MET A 335 -5.58 -17.33 -0.26
CA MET A 335 -5.38 -18.51 0.59
C MET A 335 -4.12 -18.42 1.48
N THR A 336 -3.11 -17.64 1.09
CA THR A 336 -1.88 -17.46 1.87
C THR A 336 -2.12 -16.64 3.14
N LEU A 337 -1.55 -17.12 4.25
CA LEU A 337 -1.61 -16.43 5.53
C LEU A 337 -0.68 -15.20 5.54
N PRO A 338 -1.04 -14.12 6.26
CA PRO A 338 -2.30 -13.97 6.98
C PRO A 338 -3.46 -13.85 5.99
N ALA A 339 -4.55 -14.57 6.27
CA ALA A 339 -5.72 -14.53 5.41
C ALA A 339 -6.11 -13.05 5.23
N SER A 340 -6.35 -12.65 3.98
CA SER A 340 -6.81 -11.29 3.64
C SER A 340 -8.05 -11.04 4.50
N ARG A 341 -7.90 -10.31 5.61
CA ARG A 341 -8.83 -10.42 6.73
C ARG A 341 -10.24 -10.14 6.22
N TYR A 342 -11.19 -11.01 6.61
CA TYR A 342 -12.49 -10.57 7.08
C TYR A 342 -12.23 -9.39 8.02
N ILE A 343 -12.27 -8.16 7.52
CA ILE A 343 -12.31 -6.98 8.38
C ILE A 343 -13.62 -7.12 9.12
N LEU A 344 -13.53 -7.55 10.37
CA LEU A 344 -14.62 -7.51 11.32
C LEU A 344 -15.05 -6.05 11.44
N VAL A 345 -16.04 -5.67 10.65
CA VAL A 345 -17.07 -4.77 11.15
C VAL A 345 -17.86 -5.61 12.16
N GLN A 346 -17.50 -5.48 13.43
CA GLN A 346 -18.46 -5.55 14.53
C GLN A 346 -18.14 -4.48 15.56
#